data_AF-A0A8S2UXC7-F1
#
_entry.id   AF-A0A8S2UXC7-F1
#
_cell.length_a   1.000
_cell.length_b   1.000
_cell.length_c   1.000
_cell.angle_alpha   90.00
_cell.angle_beta   90.00
_cell.angle_gamma   90.00
#
_symmetry.space_group_name_H-M   'P 1'
#
loop_
_entity.id
_entity.type
_entity.pdbx_description
1 polymer ?
#
loop_
_entity_poly.entity_id
_entity_poly.type
_entity_poly.pdbx_seq_one_letter_code
_entity_poly.pdbx_strand_id
1 'polypeptide(L)' 'MNIDRNKTWEGLFVSLLKILSTKYGFSYLLPISIGPDDKNSTWNVIHINQPQLGLDNRDYYLNS' A
#
# COMPACT_ATOMS: atom_id res chain seq x y z
N MET A 1 8.79 3.01 -17.54
CA MET A 1 8.08 3.65 -16.41
C MET A 1 8.43 5.13 -16.45
N ASN A 2 7.44 6.01 -16.69
CA ASN A 2 7.71 7.44 -16.84
C ASN A 2 7.58 8.12 -15.48
N ILE A 3 8.71 8.48 -14.88
CA ILE A 3 8.79 9.21 -13.62
C ILE A 3 9.10 10.66 -13.99
N ASP A 4 8.17 11.56 -13.70
CA ASP A 4 8.34 13.00 -13.93
C ASP A 4 9.37 13.58 -12.97
N ARG A 5 10.58 13.85 -13.49
CA ARG A 5 11.73 14.33 -12.70
C ARG A 5 11.61 15.79 -12.26
N ASN A 6 10.60 16.53 -12.72
CA ASN A 6 10.37 17.92 -12.31
C ASN A 6 9.48 18.04 -11.07
N LYS A 7 9.05 16.90 -10.49
CA LYS A 7 8.28 16.88 -9.25
C LYS A 7 9.18 16.99 -8.02
N THR A 8 8.60 17.52 -6.94
CA THR A 8 9.20 17.41 -5.60
C THR A 8 9.43 15.94 -5.24
N TRP A 9 10.34 15.69 -4.31
CA TRP A 9 10.61 14.33 -3.81
C TRP A 9 9.33 13.66 -3.28
N GLU A 10 8.42 14.43 -2.67
CA GLU A 10 7.11 13.97 -2.19
C GLU A 10 6.23 13.50 -3.36
N GLY A 11 6.16 14.31 -4.42
CA GLY A 11 5.40 13.97 -5.62
C GLY A 11 5.96 12.74 -6.33
N LEU A 12 7.28 12.57 -6.33
CA LEU A 12 7.96 11.38 -6.83
C LEU A 12 7.64 10.14 -5.98
N PHE A 13 7.70 10.28 -4.66
CA PHE A 13 7.40 9.21 -3.70
C PHE A 13 5.96 8.71 -3.85
N VAL A 14 4.98 9.61 -3.87
CA VAL A 14 3.57 9.25 -4.08
C VAL A 14 3.35 8.62 -5.45
N SER A 15 4.01 9.15 -6.50
CA SER A 15 3.90 8.58 -7.85
C SER A 15 4.46 7.15 -7.92
N LEU A 16 5.58 6.90 -7.26
CA LEU A 16 6.19 5.58 -7.17
C LEU A 16 5.28 4.60 -6.42
N LEU A 17 4.78 4.98 -5.23
CA LEU A 17 3.87 4.15 -4.45
C LEU A 17 2.59 3.82 -5.23
N LYS A 18 2.03 4.80 -5.93
CA LYS A 18 0.88 4.59 -6.81
C LYS A 18 1.19 3.53 -7.88
N ILE A 19 2.31 3.65 -8.59
CA ILE A 19 2.67 2.68 -9.64
C ILE A 19 2.89 1.29 -9.05
N LEU A 20 3.57 1.18 -7.92
CA LEU A 20 3.81 -0.10 -7.24
C LEU A 20 2.49 -0.77 -6.84
N SER A 21 1.58 -0.03 -6.24
CA SER A 21 0.26 -0.52 -5.83
C SER A 21 -0.62 -0.87 -7.02
N THR A 22 -0.84 0.05 -7.97
CA THR A 22 -1.84 -0.17 -9.03
C THR A 22 -1.37 -1.10 -10.14
N LYS A 23 -0.06 -1.18 -10.40
CA LYS A 23 0.48 -1.99 -11.50
C LYS A 23 0.97 -3.36 -11.04
N TYR A 24 1.52 -3.45 -9.83
CA TYR A 24 2.17 -4.67 -9.34
C TYR A 24 1.52 -5.25 -8.09
N GLY A 25 0.50 -4.60 -7.52
CA GLY A 25 -0.15 -5.05 -6.28
C GLY A 25 0.72 -4.89 -5.03
N PHE A 26 1.90 -4.27 -5.16
CA PHE A 26 2.84 -4.12 -4.05
C PHE A 26 2.37 -3.04 -3.08
N SER A 27 2.22 -3.43 -1.81
CA SER A 27 1.65 -2.60 -0.75
C SER A 27 2.56 -2.61 0.48
N TYR A 28 3.75 -2.01 0.36
CA TYR A 28 4.81 -2.12 1.39
C TYR A 28 4.73 -1.08 2.53
N LEU A 29 4.24 0.14 2.26
CA LEU A 29 4.21 1.22 3.25
C LEU A 29 2.79 1.57 3.68
N LEU A 30 1.89 1.72 2.70
CA LEU A 30 0.50 2.05 2.95
C LEU A 30 -0.38 1.22 1.99
N PRO A 31 -0.75 -0.02 2.38
CA PRO A 31 -1.75 -0.79 1.67
C PRO A 31 -3.07 -0.04 1.61
N ILE A 32 -3.55 0.15 0.38
CA ILE A 32 -4.87 0.69 0.10
C ILE A 32 -5.58 -0.33 -0.77
N SER A 33 -6.75 -0.79 -0.34
CA SER A 33 -7.60 -1.68 -1.12
C SER A 33 -9.05 -1.19 -1.15
N ILE A 34 -9.80 -1.70 -2.11
CA ILE A 34 -11.24 -1.45 -2.25
C ILE A 34 -11.93 -2.79 -2.01
N GLY A 35 -12.84 -2.82 -1.04
CA GLY A 35 -13.58 -4.02 -0.67
C GLY A 35 -14.88 -3.68 0.07
N PRO A 36 -15.73 -4.68 0.35
CA PRO A 36 -17.00 -4.47 1.04
C PRO A 36 -16.80 -3.77 2.39
N ASP A 37 -17.78 -2.97 2.80
CA ASP A 37 -17.81 -2.43 4.17
C ASP A 37 -18.27 -3.52 5.14
N ASP A 38 -17.53 -3.71 6.23
CA ASP A 38 -17.84 -4.66 7.28
C ASP A 38 -19.22 -4.40 7.92
N LYS A 39 -19.69 -3.15 7.92
CA LYS A 39 -21.01 -2.77 8.44
C LYS A 39 -22.13 -2.88 7.41
N ASN A 40 -21.81 -2.82 6.12
CA ASN A 40 -22.80 -2.91 5.05
C ASN A 40 -22.19 -3.48 3.77
N SER A 41 -22.49 -4.74 3.49
CA SER A 41 -21.95 -5.45 2.33
C SER A 41 -22.51 -5.00 0.98
N THR A 42 -23.45 -4.05 0.92
CA THR A 42 -24.01 -3.55 -0.35
C THR A 42 -23.12 -2.51 -1.05
N TRP A 43 -22.12 -1.96 -0.37
CA TRP A 43 -21.18 -1.00 -0.95
C TRP A 43 -19.72 -1.35 -0.64
N ASN A 44 -18.81 -0.75 -1.41
CA ASN A 44 -17.38 -0.85 -1.16
C ASN A 44 -16.87 0.42 -0.48
N VAL A 45 -15.85 0.25 0.36
CA VAL A 45 -15.12 1.33 1.02
C VAL A 45 -13.62 1.19 0.75
N ILE A 46 -12.89 2.28 0.98
CA ILE A 46 -11.43 2.27 0.96
C ILE A 46 -10.96 1.71 2.30
N HIS A 47 -10.14 0.66 2.23
CA HIS A 47 -9.50 0.05 3.38
C HIS A 47 -8.04 0.51 3.44
N ILE A 48 -7.59 0.95 4.62
CA ILE A 48 -6.19 1.29 4.91
C ILE A 48 -5.74 0.39 6.04
N ASN A 49 -4.76 -0.46 5.77
CA ASN A 49 -4.32 -1.51 6.69
C ASN A 49 -2.81 -1.48 6.93
N GLN A 50 -2.33 -2.27 7.89
CA GLN A 50 -0.91 -2.50 8.07
C GLN A 50 -0.31 -3.26 6.86
N PRO A 51 0.93 -2.92 6.43
CA PRO A 51 1.60 -3.66 5.36
C PRO A 51 2.00 -5.07 5.79
N GLN A 52 2.20 -5.92 4.79
CA GLN A 52 2.85 -7.21 5.00
C GLN A 52 4.33 -6.98 5.33
N LEU A 53 4.86 -7.87 6.17
CA LEU A 53 6.28 -7.91 6.51
C LEU A 53 7.03 -8.79 5.51
N GLY A 54 8.35 -8.64 5.44
CA GLY A 54 9.20 -9.51 4.61
C GLY A 54 9.34 -10.94 5.14
N LEU A 55 8.96 -11.16 6.42
CA LEU A 55 8.88 -12.46 7.09
C LEU A 55 7.44 -12.68 7.57
N ASP A 56 7.10 -13.94 7.87
CA ASP A 56 5.72 -14.37 8.12
C ASP A 56 4.99 -13.56 9.20
N ASN A 57 5.72 -13.11 10.22
CA ASN A 57 5.16 -12.32 11.29
C ASN A 57 6.21 -11.40 11.93
N ARG A 58 5.73 -10.52 12.81
CA ARG A 58 6.53 -9.57 13.56
C ARG A 58 7.55 -10.24 14.49
N ASP A 59 7.25 -11.43 15.00
CA ASP A 59 8.02 -12.06 16.06
C ASP A 59 9.43 -12.45 15.59
N TYR A 60 9.60 -12.77 14.30
CA TYR A 60 10.92 -12.94 13.68
C TYR A 60 11.86 -11.73 13.84
N TYR A 61 11.33 -10.52 13.97
CA TYR A 61 12.11 -9.29 14.07
C TYR A 61 12.32 -8.85 15.53
N LEU A 62 11.49 -9.32 16.46
CA LEU A 62 11.48 -8.82 17.84
C LEU A 62 11.94 -9.85 18.88
N ASN A 63 11.86 -11.15 18.57
CA ASN A 63 12.21 -12.23 19.49
C ASN A 63 13.53 -12.94 19.09
N SER A 64 14.41 -12.22 18.38
CA SER A 64 15.74 -12.68 17.98
C SER A 64 16.77 -12.57 19.09
#